data_AF-N4WML9-F1
#
_entry.id   AF-N4WML9-F1
#
_cell.length_a   1.000
_cell.length_b   1.000
_cell.length_c   1.000
_cell.angle_alpha   90.00
_cell.angle_beta   90.00
_cell.angle_gamma   90.00
#
_symmetry.space_group_name_H-M   'P 1'
#
loop_
_entity.id
_entity.type
_entity.pdbx_description
1 polymer ?
#
loop_
_entity_poly.entity_id
_entity_poly.type
_entity_poly.pdbx_seq_one_letter_code
_entity_poly.pdbx_strand_id
1 'polypeptide(L)' 'MKIVALAILITPVLLAIYGVKLIRDAFFGELTPIFINTMIQFVAGTVIFFAGLAFIGGYIYNRDRKRKLAKGQKHNRYTL' A
#
# COMPACT_ATOMS: atom_id res chain seq x y z
N MET A 1 -11.97 12.05 14.95
CA MET A 1 -11.73 12.00 13.49
C MET A 1 -10.31 11.55 13.06
N LYS A 2 -9.43 11.01 13.93
CA LYS A 2 -8.10 10.50 13.52
C LYS A 2 -8.06 8.98 13.23
N ILE A 3 -8.97 8.23 13.86
CA ILE A 3 -9.03 6.76 13.82
C ILE A 3 -9.44 6.25 12.43
N VAL A 4 -10.35 6.95 11.74
CA VAL A 4 -10.80 6.57 10.38
C VAL A 4 -9.66 6.67 9.36
N ALA A 5 -8.82 7.70 9.46
CA ALA A 5 -7.65 7.84 8.61
C ALA A 5 -6.61 6.74 8.86
N LEU A 6 -6.52 6.24 10.09
CA LEU A 6 -5.63 5.13 10.44
C LEU A 6 -6.19 3.80 9.92
N ALA A 7 -7.50 3.57 10.04
CA ALA A 7 -8.18 2.39 9.49
C ALA A 7 -8.01 2.29 7.96
N ILE A 8 -8.15 3.40 7.25
CA ILE A 8 -7.94 3.47 5.79
C ILE A 8 -6.49 3.12 5.41
N LEU A 9 -5.51 3.39 6.28
CA LEU A 9 -4.11 3.04 6.05
C LEU A 9 -3.83 1.56 6.36
N ILE A 10 -4.58 0.95 7.27
CA ILE A 10 -4.39 -0.46 7.66
C ILE A 10 -4.88 -1.41 6.56
N THR A 11 -6.00 -1.10 5.90
CA THR A 11 -6.56 -1.93 4.82
C THR A 11 -5.56 -2.30 3.71
N PRO A 12 -4.84 -1.35 3.08
CA PRO A 12 -3.86 -1.68 2.03
C PRO A 12 -2.64 -2.44 2.58
N VAL A 13 -2.29 -2.25 3.86
CA VAL A 13 -1.21 -3.01 4.51
C VAL A 13 -1.61 -4.48 4.66
N LEU A 14 -2.85 -4.76 5.10
CA LEU A 14 -3.37 -6.13 5.20
C LEU A 14 -3.42 -6.82 3.83
N LEU A 15 -3.82 -6.11 2.78
CA LEU A 15 -3.78 -6.61 1.41
C LEU A 15 -2.35 -6.96 0.98
N ALA A 16 -1.38 -6.09 1.26
CA ALA A 16 0.02 -6.38 0.93
C ALA A 16 0.54 -7.63 1.66
N ILE A 17 0.24 -7.77 2.96
CA ILE A 17 0.60 -8.97 3.75
C ILE A 17 -0.04 -10.24 3.14
N TYR A 18 -1.31 -10.16 2.73
CA TYR A 18 -1.99 -11.27 2.08
C TYR A 18 -1.35 -11.64 0.73
N GLY A 19 -0.94 -10.65 -0.06
CA GLY A 19 -0.19 -10.88 -1.30
C GLY A 19 1.14 -11.62 -1.07
N VAL A 20 1.89 -11.24 -0.03
CA VAL A 20 3.14 -11.94 0.35
C VAL A 20 2.86 -13.38 0.76
N LYS A 21 1.78 -13.63 1.49
CA LYS A 21 1.38 -14.99 1.86
C LYS A 21 1.11 -15.86 0.62
N LEU A 22 0.36 -15.34 -0.35
CA LEU A 22 0.08 -16.04 -1.61
C LEU A 22 1.34 -16.35 -2.41
N ILE A 23 2.29 -15.40 -2.48
CA ILE A 23 3.58 -15.59 -3.15
C ILE A 23 4.37 -16.70 -2.45
N ARG A 24 4.45 -16.66 -1.12
CA ARG A 24 5.12 -17.70 -0.32
C ARG A 24 4.52 -19.07 -0.63
N ASP A 25 3.21 -19.20 -0.50
CA ASP A 25 2.49 -20.47 -0.70
C ASP A 25 2.73 -20.99 -2.13
N ALA A 26 2.78 -20.09 -3.12
CA ALA A 26 3.13 -20.43 -4.50
C ALA A 26 4.58 -20.94 -4.67
N PHE A 27 5.56 -20.38 -3.95
CA PHE A 27 6.95 -20.87 -3.97
C PHE A 27 7.10 -22.27 -3.36
N PHE A 28 6.28 -22.62 -2.35
CA PHE A 28 6.27 -23.95 -1.75
C PHE A 28 5.42 -24.96 -2.53
N GLY A 29 4.77 -24.54 -3.61
CA GLY A 29 3.84 -25.39 -4.37
C GLY A 29 2.53 -25.66 -3.64
N GLU A 30 2.24 -24.92 -2.56
CA GLU A 30 0.98 -25.00 -1.83
C GLU A 30 -0.09 -24.21 -2.59
N LEU A 31 -0.91 -24.95 -3.32
CA LEU A 31 -2.04 -24.40 -4.05
C LEU A 31 -3.16 -24.06 -3.06
N THR A 32 -3.49 -22.79 -2.96
CA THR A 32 -4.69 -22.38 -2.21
C THR A 32 -5.93 -22.77 -3.02
N PRO A 33 -7.00 -23.30 -2.39
CA PRO A 33 -8.15 -23.88 -3.09
C PRO A 33 -8.93 -22.91 -3.98
N ILE A 34 -8.64 -21.61 -3.86
CA ILE A 34 -9.23 -20.54 -4.67
C ILE A 34 -8.54 -20.42 -6.04
N PHE A 35 -7.32 -20.96 -6.20
CA PHE A 35 -6.51 -20.84 -7.41
C PHE A 35 -6.33 -22.18 -8.13
N ILE A 36 -6.29 -22.12 -9.46
CA ILE A 36 -6.22 -23.30 -10.34
C ILE A 36 -4.76 -23.71 -10.60
N ASN A 37 -3.83 -22.76 -10.57
CA ASN A 37 -2.41 -22.99 -10.86
C ASN A 37 -1.52 -22.10 -9.99
N THR A 38 -0.41 -22.65 -9.54
CA THR A 38 0.61 -21.99 -8.71
C THR A 38 1.19 -20.73 -9.36
N MET A 39 1.35 -20.70 -10.69
CA MET A 39 1.75 -19.49 -11.41
C MET A 39 0.69 -18.39 -11.36
N ILE A 40 -0.59 -18.74 -11.49
CA ILE A 40 -1.68 -17.76 -11.38
C ILE A 40 -1.72 -17.21 -9.96
N GLN A 41 -1.55 -18.07 -8.95
CA GLN A 41 -1.44 -17.67 -7.54
C GLN A 41 -0.27 -16.71 -7.29
N PHE A 42 0.91 -17.00 -7.87
CA PHE A 42 2.08 -16.13 -7.79
C PHE A 42 1.85 -14.75 -8.42
N VAL A 43 1.30 -14.72 -9.65
CA VAL A 43 1.01 -13.46 -10.36
C VAL A 43 -0.05 -12.66 -9.62
N ALA A 44 -1.13 -13.30 -9.15
CA ALA A 44 -2.18 -12.66 -8.38
C ALA A 44 -1.64 -12.10 -7.06
N GLY A 45 -0.85 -12.88 -6.31
CA GLY A 45 -0.19 -12.42 -5.09
C GLY A 45 0.72 -11.22 -5.33
N THR A 46 1.47 -11.24 -6.43
CA THR A 46 2.34 -10.13 -6.87
C THR A 46 1.53 -8.87 -7.17
N VAL A 47 0.45 -8.97 -7.94
CA VAL A 47 -0.42 -7.83 -8.25
C VAL A 47 -1.03 -7.23 -6.98
N ILE A 48 -1.55 -8.07 -6.08
CA ILE A 48 -2.15 -7.62 -4.81
C ILE A 48 -1.09 -6.92 -3.93
N PHE A 49 0.12 -7.48 -3.86
CA PHE A 49 1.22 -6.91 -3.10
C PHE A 49 1.61 -5.52 -3.64
N PHE A 50 1.85 -5.39 -4.94
CA PHE A 50 2.19 -4.12 -5.57
C PHE A 50 1.04 -3.11 -5.51
N ALA A 51 -0.21 -3.55 -5.63
CA ALA A 51 -1.37 -2.69 -5.44
C ALA A 51 -1.44 -2.11 -4.02
N GLY A 52 -1.20 -2.94 -2.99
CA GLY A 52 -1.10 -2.50 -1.60
C GLY A 52 0.02 -1.49 -1.39
N LEU A 53 1.22 -1.76 -1.94
CA LEU A 53 2.35 -0.83 -1.89
C LEU A 53 2.09 0.49 -2.62
N ALA A 54 1.54 0.43 -3.83
CA ALA A 54 1.20 1.61 -4.62
C ALA A 54 0.18 2.48 -3.91
N PHE A 55 -0.79 1.87 -3.22
CA PHE A 55 -1.78 2.59 -2.43
C PHE A 55 -1.14 3.33 -1.24
N ILE A 56 -0.25 2.66 -0.50
CA ILE A 56 0.51 3.26 0.60
C ILE A 56 1.41 4.40 0.08
N GLY A 57 2.15 4.16 -1.00
CA GLY A 57 3.04 5.13 -1.63
C GLY A 57 2.28 6.36 -2.14
N GLY A 58 1.14 6.16 -2.81
CA GLY A 58 0.25 7.22 -3.29
C GLY A 58 -0.33 8.05 -2.15
N TYR A 59 -0.73 7.42 -1.04
CA TYR A 59 -1.18 8.12 0.17
C TYR A 59 -0.07 8.99 0.77
N ILE A 60 1.14 8.44 0.93
CA ILE A 60 2.31 9.17 1.46
C ILE A 60 2.64 10.36 0.56
N TYR A 61 2.69 10.16 -0.76
CA TYR A 61 2.99 11.21 -1.73
C TYR A 61 1.99 12.37 -1.66
N ASN A 62 0.68 12.06 -1.65
CA ASN A 62 -0.36 13.08 -1.55
C ASN A 62 -0.31 13.83 -0.19
N ARG A 63 0.04 13.12 0.89
CA ARG A 63 0.21 13.72 2.22
C ARG A 63 1.43 14.66 2.29
N ASP A 64 2.54 14.29 1.66
CA ASP A 64 3.76 15.09 1.66
C ASP A 64 3.61 16.39 0.84
N ARG A 65 2.93 16.31 -0.32
CA ARG A 65 2.64 17.49 -1.17
C ARG A 65 1.97 18.62 -0.39
N LYS A 66 1.00 18.30 0.47
CA LYS A 66 0.30 19.30 1.31
C LYS A 66 1.20 19.93 2.38
N ARG A 67 2.20 19.19 2.89
CA ARG A 67 3.16 19.70 3.88
C ARG A 67 4.21 20.62 3.27
N LYS A 68 4.64 20.35 2.03
CA LYS A 68 5.56 21.23 1.28
C LYS A 68 4.94 22.61 1.00
N LEU A 69 3.67 22.65 0.60
CA LEU A 69 2.92 23.90 0.38
C LEU A 69 2.80 24.75 1.67
N ALA A 70 2.49 24.10 2.80
CA ALA A 70 2.38 24.79 4.09
C ALA A 70 3.72 25.35 4.60
N LYS A 71 4.83 24.64 4.37
CA LYS A 71 6.18 25.13 4.73
C LYS A 71 6.62 26.30 3.84
N GLY A 72 6.34 26.26 2.53
CA GLY A 72 6.64 27.35 1.60
C GLY A 72 5.90 28.65 1.94
N GLN A 73 4.62 28.56 2.33
CA GLN A 73 3.85 29.72 2.79
C GLN A 73 4.35 30.31 4.11
N LYS A 74 4.85 29.48 5.04
CA LYS A 74 5.33 29.97 6.34
C LYS A 74 6.61 30.80 6.18
N HIS A 75 7.50 30.42 5.28
CA HIS A 75 8.72 31.18 5.01
C HIS A 75 8.41 32.59 4.45
N ASN A 76 7.48 32.69 3.50
CA ASN A 76 7.15 33.96 2.84
C ASN A 76 6.45 34.99 3.76
N ARG A 77 5.85 34.55 4.88
CA ARG A 77 5.19 35.45 5.84
C ARG A 77 6.13 36.09 6.87
N TYR A 78 7.37 35.62 6.95
CA TYR A 78 8.35 36.06 7.94
C TYR A 78 9.42 36.96 7.28
N THR A 79 9.29 37.17 5.98
CA THR A 79 10.13 38.02 5.12
C THR A 79 9.42 39.30 4.68
N LEU A 80 8.35 39.71 5.38
CA LEU A 80 7.71 41.03 5.29
C LEU A 80 7.94 41.78 6.60
#